data_AF-A0A2D5GGA1-F1
#
_entry.id   AF-A0A2D5GGA1-F1
#
_cell.length_a   1.000
_cell.length_b   1.000
_cell.length_c   1.000
_cell.angle_alpha   90.00
_cell.angle_beta   90.00
_cell.angle_gamma   90.00
#
_symmetry.space_group_name_H-M   'P 1'
#
loop_
_entity.id
_entity.type
_entity.pdbx_description
1 polymer ?
#
loop_
_entity_poly.entity_id
_entity_poly.type
_entity_poly.pdbx_seq_one_letter_code
_entity_poly.pdbx_strand_id
1 'polypeptide(L)'
;LHLYIPFPSKTIEQKIISAQVPELNEQLKQQLVSFISELREMALKKVPAVSETIDWARALLLLNVDNLDHDWIKTTLNLLLKFQDDIEAVEPEIDNLLKAANKQR
;
A
#
# COMPACT_ATOMS: atom_id res chain seq x y z
N LEU A 1 -11.96 11.05 -25.86
CA LEU A 1 -12.82 10.52 -24.76
C LEU A 1 -12.02 10.67 -23.47
N HIS A 2 -12.45 11.50 -22.52
CA HIS A 2 -11.82 11.55 -21.20
C HIS A 2 -12.66 10.67 -20.27
N LEU A 3 -12.15 9.48 -19.94
CA LEU A 3 -12.78 8.56 -19.00
C LEU A 3 -12.07 8.71 -17.66
N TYR A 4 -12.81 9.16 -16.65
CA TYR A 4 -12.35 9.13 -15.28
C TYR A 4 -12.56 7.72 -14.73
N ILE A 5 -11.48 7.10 -14.24
CA ILE A 5 -11.51 5.77 -13.61
C ILE A 5 -11.11 5.97 -12.13
N PRO A 6 -12.03 5.71 -11.17
CA PRO A 6 -11.69 5.81 -9.76
C PRO A 6 -10.75 4.67 -9.34
N PHE A 7 -10.16 4.78 -8.15
CA PHE A 7 -9.39 3.69 -7.58
C PHE A 7 -10.25 2.44 -7.38
N PRO A 8 -9.68 1.24 -7.59
CA PRO A 8 -10.38 0.00 -7.35
C PRO A 8 -10.77 -0.13 -5.88
N SER A 9 -11.82 -0.92 -5.59
CA SER A 9 -12.10 -1.35 -4.23
C SER A 9 -10.99 -2.28 -3.72
N LYS A 10 -10.86 -2.44 -2.39
CA LYS A 10 -9.91 -3.37 -1.75
C LYS A 10 -9.95 -4.76 -2.39
N THR A 11 -11.14 -5.29 -2.68
CA THR A 11 -11.32 -6.61 -3.32
C THR A 11 -10.79 -6.67 -4.76
N ILE A 12 -10.99 -5.62 -5.55
CA ILE A 12 -10.47 -5.57 -6.92
C ILE A 12 -8.96 -5.40 -6.91
N GLU A 13 -8.43 -4.56 -6.01
CA GLU A 13 -6.99 -4.37 -5.86
C GLU A 13 -6.28 -5.64 -5.41
N GLN A 14 -6.84 -6.40 -4.48
CA GLN A 14 -6.34 -7.73 -4.12
C GLN A 14 -6.28 -8.68 -5.33
N LYS A 15 -7.27 -8.66 -6.23
CA LYS A 15 -7.25 -9.46 -7.45
C LYS A 15 -6.17 -8.99 -8.42
N ILE A 16 -5.97 -7.67 -8.53
CA ILE A 16 -4.88 -7.10 -9.34
C ILE A 16 -3.53 -7.57 -8.80
N ILE A 17 -3.31 -7.48 -7.48
CA ILE A 17 -2.06 -7.94 -6.87
C ILE A 17 -1.88 -9.45 -7.06
N SER A 18 -2.92 -10.26 -6.87
CA SER A 18 -2.85 -11.70 -7.15
C SER A 18 -2.49 -12.04 -8.59
N ALA A 19 -2.93 -11.22 -9.56
CA ALA A 19 -2.59 -11.41 -10.96
C ALA A 19 -1.16 -10.93 -11.31
N GLN A 20 -0.68 -9.87 -10.64
CA GLN A 20 0.59 -9.22 -10.95
C GLN A 20 1.78 -9.71 -10.11
N VAL A 21 1.50 -10.27 -8.92
CA VAL A 21 2.47 -10.76 -7.93
C VAL A 21 1.90 -12.05 -7.28
N PRO A 22 1.76 -13.14 -8.04
CA PRO A 22 1.09 -14.37 -7.59
C PRO A 22 1.81 -15.09 -6.43
N GLU A 23 3.11 -14.84 -6.24
CA GLU A 23 3.93 -15.43 -5.18
C GLU A 23 3.75 -14.72 -3.83
N LEU A 24 3.07 -13.57 -3.80
CA LEU A 24 2.85 -12.84 -2.57
C LEU A 24 1.88 -13.59 -1.67
N ASN A 25 2.27 -13.81 -0.41
CA ASN A 25 1.41 -14.50 0.53
C ASN A 25 0.09 -13.72 0.78
N GLU A 26 -0.99 -14.45 1.06
CA GLU A 26 -2.34 -13.87 1.20
C GLU A 26 -2.44 -12.86 2.35
N GLN A 27 -1.73 -13.09 3.46
CA GLN A 27 -1.76 -12.22 4.63
C GLN A 27 -1.14 -10.86 4.31
N LEU A 28 0.06 -10.84 3.74
CA LEU A 28 0.76 -9.63 3.35
C LEU A 28 -0.02 -8.87 2.29
N LYS A 29 -0.63 -9.57 1.32
CA LYS A 29 -1.52 -8.96 0.33
C LYS A 29 -2.68 -8.22 0.98
N GLN A 30 -3.34 -8.82 1.98
CA GLN A 30 -4.43 -8.17 2.70
C GLN A 30 -3.94 -6.96 3.49
N GLN A 31 -2.80 -7.08 4.18
CA GLN A 31 -2.20 -5.99 4.95
C GLN A 31 -1.84 -4.80 4.06
N LEU A 32 -1.16 -5.04 2.94
CA LEU A 32 -0.70 -3.98 2.04
C LEU A 32 -1.88 -3.28 1.36
N VAL A 33 -2.89 -4.02 0.88
CA VAL A 33 -4.07 -3.40 0.22
C VAL A 33 -4.88 -2.59 1.23
N SER A 34 -5.03 -3.10 2.45
CA SER A 34 -5.67 -2.32 3.52
C SER A 34 -4.88 -1.06 3.83
N PHE A 35 -3.57 -1.16 4.04
CA PHE A 35 -2.70 -0.01 4.27
C PHE A 35 -2.81 1.05 3.17
N ILE A 36 -2.74 0.64 1.90
CA ILE A 36 -2.86 1.55 0.75
C ILE A 36 -4.21 2.24 0.69
N SER A 37 -5.28 1.53 1.02
CA SER A 37 -6.61 2.14 1.06
C SER A 37 -6.70 3.24 2.11
N GLU A 38 -6.20 3.00 3.33
CA GLU A 38 -6.19 4.03 4.39
C GLU A 38 -5.24 5.18 4.01
N LEU A 39 -4.08 4.88 3.42
CA LEU A 39 -3.13 5.88 2.94
C LEU A 39 -3.74 6.80 1.87
N ARG A 40 -4.59 6.27 0.97
CA ARG A 40 -5.29 7.07 -0.05
C ARG A 40 -6.37 7.99 0.53
N GLU A 41 -6.83 7.75 1.75
CA GLU A 41 -7.77 8.63 2.45
C GLU A 41 -7.08 9.82 3.15
N MET A 42 -5.75 9.77 3.27
CA MET A 42 -4.96 10.88 3.82
C MET A 42 -4.89 12.06 2.85
N ALA A 43 -4.68 13.26 3.41
CA ALA A 43 -4.53 14.50 2.64
C ALA A 43 -3.15 14.59 1.96
N LEU A 44 -2.89 13.72 1.00
CA LEU A 44 -1.64 13.65 0.25
C LEU A 44 -1.65 14.57 -0.97
N LYS A 45 -0.49 15.14 -1.33
CA LYS A 45 -0.34 15.88 -2.58
C LYS A 45 -0.50 14.97 -3.79
N LYS A 46 0.01 13.74 -3.70
CA LYS A 46 -0.22 12.71 -4.70
C LYS A 46 -0.49 11.36 -4.02
N VAL A 47 -1.73 10.93 -4.14
CA VAL A 47 -2.15 9.59 -3.74
C VAL A 47 -1.44 8.52 -4.58
N PRO A 48 -1.00 7.41 -3.97
CA PRO A 48 -0.32 6.33 -4.68
C PRO A 48 -1.27 5.65 -5.66
N ALA A 49 -0.82 5.43 -6.90
CA ALA A 49 -1.62 4.71 -7.87
C ALA A 49 -1.48 3.19 -7.72
N VAL A 50 -2.23 2.45 -8.53
CA VAL A 50 -2.21 0.98 -8.51
C VAL A 50 -0.83 0.46 -8.94
N SER A 51 -0.15 1.16 -9.85
CA SER A 51 1.24 0.85 -10.25
C SER A 51 2.19 0.84 -9.06
N GLU A 52 2.18 1.89 -8.23
CA GLU A 52 3.03 1.99 -7.05
C GLU A 52 2.69 0.89 -6.03
N THR A 53 1.42 0.47 -5.96
CA THR A 53 0.99 -0.62 -5.09
C THR A 53 1.54 -1.98 -5.56
N ILE A 54 1.55 -2.21 -6.88
CA ILE A 54 2.16 -3.41 -7.48
C ILE A 54 3.67 -3.41 -7.28
N ASP A 55 4.34 -2.29 -7.51
CA ASP A 55 5.79 -2.17 -7.35
C ASP A 55 6.20 -2.37 -5.88
N TRP A 56 5.41 -1.86 -4.95
CA TRP A 56 5.61 -2.08 -3.52
C TRP A 56 5.43 -3.56 -3.13
N ALA A 57 4.37 -4.21 -3.64
CA ALA A 57 4.16 -5.64 -3.43
C ALA A 57 5.35 -6.49 -3.93
N ARG A 58 5.90 -6.16 -5.11
CA ARG A 58 7.11 -6.81 -5.64
C ARG A 58 8.34 -6.57 -4.78
N ALA A 59 8.52 -5.34 -4.28
CA ALA A 59 9.63 -5.01 -3.40
C ALA A 59 9.56 -5.81 -2.09
N LEU A 60 8.40 -5.88 -1.46
CA LEU A 60 8.20 -6.66 -0.23
C LEU A 60 8.47 -8.15 -0.44
N LEU A 61 8.02 -8.70 -1.58
CA LEU A 61 8.32 -10.08 -1.97
C LEU A 61 9.84 -10.30 -2.12
N LEU A 62 10.54 -9.41 -2.83
CA LEU A 62 12.00 -9.51 -3.04
C LEU A 62 12.79 -9.37 -1.74
N LEU A 63 12.26 -8.63 -0.76
CA LEU A 63 12.82 -8.46 0.56
C LEU A 63 12.50 -9.63 1.50
N ASN A 64 11.77 -10.66 1.03
CA ASN A 64 11.27 -11.79 1.82
C ASN A 64 10.48 -11.34 3.05
N VAL A 65 9.66 -10.31 2.89
CA VAL A 65 8.76 -9.85 3.94
C VAL A 65 7.56 -10.80 3.99
N ASP A 66 7.28 -11.35 5.17
CA ASP A 66 6.09 -12.17 5.38
C ASP A 66 4.94 -11.38 6.00
N ASN A 67 5.26 -10.33 6.76
CA ASN A 67 4.32 -9.51 7.51
C ASN A 67 4.72 -8.05 7.44
N LEU A 68 3.72 -7.18 7.28
CA LEU A 68 3.95 -5.74 7.28
C LEU A 68 4.11 -5.22 8.72
N ASP A 69 5.22 -4.53 8.97
CA ASP A 69 5.50 -3.84 10.24
C ASP A 69 5.92 -2.38 9.99
N HIS A 70 6.16 -1.67 11.10
CA HIS A 70 6.51 -0.26 11.08
C HIS A 70 7.80 0.01 10.29
N ASP A 71 8.83 -0.80 10.48
CA ASP A 71 10.15 -0.57 9.90
C ASP A 71 10.13 -0.84 8.39
N TRP A 72 9.42 -1.88 7.95
CA TRP A 72 9.22 -2.14 6.52
C TRP A 72 8.47 -1.01 5.84
N ILE A 73 7.40 -0.49 6.43
CA ILE A 73 6.67 0.66 5.86
C ILE A 73 7.58 1.88 5.80
N LYS A 74 8.24 2.22 6.92
CA LYS A 74 9.09 3.40 6.99
C LYS A 74 10.19 3.38 5.93
N THR A 75 10.86 2.25 5.77
CA THR A 75 11.98 2.11 4.82
C THR A 75 11.56 2.01 3.36
N THR A 76 10.28 1.72 3.07
CA THR A 76 9.76 1.53 1.70
C THR A 76 8.71 2.56 1.27
N LEU A 77 8.39 3.54 2.12
CA LEU A 77 7.39 4.58 1.87
C LEU A 77 7.65 5.40 0.60
N ASN A 78 8.91 5.58 0.22
CA ASN A 78 9.33 6.25 -1.01
C ASN A 78 8.91 5.53 -2.30
N LEU A 79 8.58 4.23 -2.22
CA LEU A 79 8.01 3.49 -3.35
C LEU A 79 6.58 3.96 -3.63
N LEU A 80 5.84 4.33 -2.58
CA LEU A 80 4.45 4.78 -2.63
C LEU A 80 4.32 6.28 -2.85
N LEU A 81 5.09 7.07 -2.12
CA LEU A 81 4.98 8.53 -2.07
C LEU A 81 6.16 9.19 -2.77
N LYS A 82 5.86 10.20 -3.60
CA LYS A 82 6.89 10.90 -4.40
C LYS A 82 7.31 12.24 -3.82
N PHE A 83 6.59 12.75 -2.84
CA PHE A 83 6.86 14.02 -2.19
C PHE A 83 7.37 13.78 -0.77
N GLN A 84 8.47 14.45 -0.42
CA GLN A 84 9.06 14.37 0.90
C GLN A 84 8.07 14.79 1.99
N ASP A 85 7.34 15.88 1.77
CA ASP A 85 6.30 16.36 2.69
C ASP A 85 5.20 15.32 2.94
N ASP A 86 4.83 14.53 1.92
CA ASP A 86 3.84 13.45 2.08
C ASP A 86 4.41 12.31 2.94
N ILE A 87 5.72 12.00 2.78
CA ILE A 87 6.40 11.00 3.61
C ILE A 87 6.45 11.48 5.07
N GLU A 88 6.88 12.72 5.31
CA GLU A 88 6.97 13.30 6.66
C GLU A 88 5.60 13.40 7.35
N ALA A 89 4.53 13.63 6.58
CA ALA A 89 3.17 13.63 7.11
C ALA A 89 2.66 12.21 7.46
N VAL A 90 3.11 11.18 6.75
CA VAL A 90 2.67 9.78 6.93
C VAL A 90 3.48 9.06 8.00
N GLU A 91 4.78 9.35 8.14
CA GLU A 91 5.64 8.74 9.15
C GLU A 91 5.04 8.67 10.57
N PRO A 92 4.50 9.76 11.16
CA PRO A 92 3.89 9.70 12.49
C PRO A 92 2.59 8.89 12.54
N GLU A 93 1.95 8.64 11.40
CA GLU A 93 0.68 7.91 11.30
C GLU A 93 0.85 6.42 10.98
N ILE A 94 2.07 5.93 10.73
CA ILE A 94 2.35 4.54 10.32
C ILE A 94 1.69 3.54 11.30
N ASP A 95 1.84 3.74 12.60
CA ASP A 95 1.27 2.85 13.62
C ASP A 95 -0.25 2.81 13.58
N ASN A 96 -0.90 3.94 13.27
CA ASN A 96 -2.35 4.03 13.15
C ASN A 96 -2.82 3.32 11.88
N LEU A 97 -2.14 3.54 10.75
CA LEU A 97 -2.41 2.88 9.48
C LEU A 97 -2.20 1.36 9.57
N LEU A 98 -1.16 0.90 10.26
CA LEU A 98 -0.92 -0.52 10.54
C LEU A 98 -2.02 -1.15 11.40
N LYS A 99 -2.48 -0.45 12.44
CA LYS A 99 -3.59 -0.93 13.27
C LYS A 99 -4.88 -1.04 12.47
N ALA A 100 -5.17 -0.07 11.60
CA ALA A 100 -6.31 -0.11 10.71
C ALA A 100 -6.21 -1.28 9.72
N ALA A 101 -5.03 -1.51 9.15
CA ALA A 101 -4.76 -2.63 8.24
C ALA A 101 -4.94 -4.01 8.91
N ASN A 102 -4.55 -4.14 10.18
CA ASN A 102 -4.65 -5.39 10.94
C ASN A 102 -6.03 -5.65 11.56
N LYS A 103 -6.89 -4.63 11.67
CA LYS A 103 -8.24 -4.74 12.27
C LYS A 103 -9.28 -5.45 11.39
N GLN A 104 -9.00 -5.71 10.11
CA GLN A 104 -9.95 -6.35 9.20
C GLN A 104 -9.98 -7.90 9.31
N ARG A 105 -9.60 -8.45 10.47
CA ARG A 105 -9.70 -9.89 10.80
C ARG A 105 -11.01 -10.22 11.50
#